data_AF-A0A7S3W4K3-F1
#
_entry.id   AF-A0A7S3W4K3-F1
#
_cell.length_a   1.000
_cell.length_b   1.000
_cell.length_c   1.000
_cell.angle_alpha   90.00
_cell.angle_beta   90.00
_cell.angle_gamma   90.00
#
_symmetry.space_group_name_H-M   'P 1'
#
loop_
_entity.id
_entity.type
_entity.pdbx_description
1 polymer ?
#
loop_
_entity_poly.entity_id
_entity_poly.type
_entity_poly.pdbx_seq_one_letter_code
_entity_poly.pdbx_strand_id
1 'polypeptide(L)'
;NSEREADAPLPAREERGEASRAPAAAALLRLGGGTPTLTLPLLLRLLLATTGAAELGRRVGEARAAWLVSSLALLMLRSSRTSHVRRCLAGCDAVLARLGEAAEAADWAHRSALVAGGGERRSGAAAVAEAEERLAEAAKSLAVVLSQRRHCHADSAGARDVEAAGGPPTLEPRMLLLEFCSGMMLRGEQVRLLRTFVRAASQSPPRSLCHQLLMGAGKTTVIAPLLTLILADGERLVTLLVPASLLHFAGSVLRSPLSALLRRAAFYFGFERGAPVDAQLVARLERARAEGGTVLAPPAAVKSFLLKFLELHREIALAPPPPPTGVVGLLSSLPTPLRVPRAAATELDSATRQLRLCARVLRLWGGGVLVLDEVDWLLHPLKSELNWPLGGREPLDFAKSASLGSGIRWQLPFQLLDGLLLALTGRAADAGLAPSTDAIAAAEALRAAISAGRSAHEVQLTPHFVLLSRSWYDSAMLPPLSRWAVAWLVKMGITAIPPAALAEYV
;
A
#
# COMPACT_ATOMS: atom_id res chain seq x y z
N ASN A 1 -8.56 -7.87 -26.40
CA ASN A 1 -7.37 -7.31 -27.07
C ASN A 1 -7.24 -5.81 -26.77
N SER A 2 -7.32 -5.42 -25.49
CA SER A 2 -7.33 -3.99 -25.09
C SER A 2 -6.83 -3.75 -23.65
N GLU A 3 -6.04 -4.66 -23.08
CA GLU A 3 -5.52 -4.53 -21.70
C GLU A 3 -3.99 -4.67 -21.61
N ARG A 4 -3.25 -4.49 -22.71
CA ARG A 4 -1.78 -4.63 -22.74
C ARG A 4 -0.97 -3.36 -23.02
N GLU A 5 -1.60 -2.19 -23.03
CA GLU A 5 -0.93 -0.94 -23.45
C GLU A 5 -0.55 0.05 -22.34
N ALA A 6 -0.70 -0.30 -21.05
CA ALA A 6 -0.34 0.60 -19.95
C ALA A 6 1.09 0.43 -19.40
N ASP A 7 1.91 -0.47 -19.97
CA ASP A 7 3.20 -0.88 -19.41
C ASP A 7 4.40 -0.54 -20.30
N ALA A 8 4.33 0.60 -21.01
CA ALA A 8 5.50 1.17 -21.67
C ALA A 8 6.36 1.89 -20.60
N PRO A 9 7.59 1.43 -20.32
CA PRO A 9 8.52 2.21 -19.53
C PRO A 9 8.79 3.50 -20.31
N LEU A 10 8.39 4.65 -19.74
CA LEU A 10 8.83 5.96 -20.21
C LEU A 10 10.35 5.88 -20.43
N PRO A 11 10.87 6.24 -21.61
CA PRO A 11 12.30 6.14 -21.88
C PRO A 11 13.02 6.90 -20.78
N ALA A 12 13.94 6.20 -20.10
CA ALA A 12 14.82 6.80 -19.13
C ALA A 12 15.53 7.97 -19.83
N ARG A 13 15.09 9.21 -19.57
CA ARG A 13 15.93 10.37 -19.84
C ARG A 13 17.22 10.08 -19.10
N GLU A 14 18.30 9.94 -19.84
CA GLU A 14 19.65 9.89 -19.31
C GLU A 14 19.94 11.22 -18.62
N GLU A 15 19.45 11.41 -17.38
CA GLU A 15 19.91 12.43 -16.44
C GLU A 15 21.27 12.01 -15.84
N ARG A 16 22.14 11.40 -16.65
CA ARG A 16 23.55 11.22 -16.30
C ARG A 16 24.22 12.58 -16.47
N GLY A 17 24.17 13.42 -15.44
CA GLY A 17 25.05 14.59 -15.38
C GLY A 17 24.62 15.80 -14.54
N GLU A 18 23.40 15.88 -14.00
CA GLU A 18 22.96 17.13 -13.33
C GLU A 18 23.74 17.43 -12.03
N ALA A 19 24.05 16.42 -11.21
CA ALA A 19 24.82 16.62 -9.98
C ALA A 19 26.26 17.13 -10.23
N SER A 20 26.88 16.73 -11.35
CA SER A 20 28.21 17.22 -11.76
C SER A 20 28.16 18.57 -12.48
N ARG A 21 27.01 18.93 -13.08
CA ARG A 21 26.83 20.19 -13.82
C ARG A 21 26.43 21.36 -12.93
N ALA A 22 25.81 21.13 -11.78
CA ALA A 22 25.40 22.19 -10.85
C ALA A 22 26.54 23.14 -10.43
N PRO A 23 27.74 22.66 -10.02
CA PRO A 23 28.85 23.56 -9.68
C PRO A 23 29.42 24.29 -10.92
N ALA A 24 29.48 23.62 -12.08
CA ALA A 24 29.95 24.23 -13.32
C ALA A 24 28.98 25.30 -13.85
N ALA A 25 27.67 25.06 -13.76
CA ALA A 25 26.63 26.02 -14.13
C ALA A 25 26.62 27.24 -13.19
N ALA A 26 26.82 27.03 -11.89
CA ALA A 26 26.94 28.12 -10.92
C ALA A 26 28.21 28.97 -11.16
N ALA A 27 29.32 28.35 -11.55
CA ALA A 27 30.54 29.05 -11.94
C ALA A 27 30.35 29.87 -13.23
N LEU A 28 29.70 29.30 -14.24
CA LEU A 28 29.38 29.99 -15.50
C LEU A 28 28.42 31.17 -15.32
N LEU A 29 27.41 31.03 -14.45
CA LEU A 29 26.49 32.13 -14.10
C LEU A 29 27.21 33.29 -13.41
N ARG A 30 28.16 32.99 -12.52
CA ARG A 30 28.99 34.02 -11.85
C ARG A 30 29.92 34.72 -12.83
N LEU A 31 30.51 33.99 -13.77
CA LEU A 31 31.36 34.56 -14.83
C LEU A 31 30.57 35.46 -15.79
N GLY A 32 29.27 35.20 -16.00
CA GLY A 32 28.38 36.03 -16.80
C GLY A 32 27.74 37.21 -16.04
N GLY A 33 28.14 37.51 -14.80
CA GLY A 33 27.55 38.59 -13.99
C GLY A 33 26.14 38.32 -13.46
N GLY A 34 25.62 37.09 -13.61
CA GLY A 34 24.31 36.69 -13.13
C GLY A 34 24.32 36.43 -11.61
N THR A 35 23.36 37.00 -10.89
CA THR A 35 23.12 36.63 -9.49
C THR A 35 22.26 35.36 -9.43
N PRO A 36 22.63 34.33 -8.65
CA PRO A 36 21.80 33.14 -8.50
C PRO A 36 20.49 33.52 -7.81
N THR A 37 19.37 33.42 -8.51
CA THR A 37 18.04 33.68 -7.94
C THR A 37 17.66 32.54 -6.99
N LEU A 38 17.55 32.86 -5.71
CA LEU A 38 17.09 31.92 -4.70
C LEU A 38 15.56 31.85 -4.74
N THR A 39 15.04 30.80 -5.35
CA THR A 39 13.59 30.54 -5.35
C THR A 39 13.16 29.88 -4.05
N LEU A 40 11.92 30.14 -3.61
CA LEU A 40 11.36 29.51 -2.41
C LEU A 40 11.46 27.97 -2.42
N PRO A 41 11.16 27.26 -3.53
CA PRO A 41 11.33 25.80 -3.57
C PRO A 41 12.77 25.35 -3.38
N LEU A 42 13.76 26.09 -3.88
CA LEU A 42 15.18 25.78 -3.68
C LEU A 42 15.58 25.97 -2.21
N LEU A 43 15.09 27.04 -1.57
CA LEU A 43 15.34 27.30 -0.16
C LEU A 43 14.71 26.22 0.73
N LEU A 44 13.48 25.82 0.46
CA LEU A 44 12.80 24.72 1.19
C LEU A 44 13.54 23.39 0.99
N ARG A 45 14.06 23.10 -0.21
CA ARG A 45 14.91 21.92 -0.47
C ARG A 45 16.16 21.91 0.39
N LEU A 46 16.89 23.03 0.40
CA LEU A 46 18.12 23.18 1.17
C LEU A 46 17.85 23.08 2.69
N LEU A 47 16.68 23.47 3.17
CA LEU A 47 16.31 23.29 4.58
C LEU A 47 16.15 21.82 5.00
N LEU A 48 15.80 20.95 4.07
CA LEU A 48 15.44 19.55 4.37
C LEU A 48 16.53 18.55 4.00
N ALA A 49 17.50 19.00 3.21
CA ALA A 49 18.71 18.26 2.93
C ALA A 49 19.58 18.21 4.18
N THR A 50 20.15 17.04 4.48
CA THR A 50 21.04 16.81 5.64
C THR A 50 22.26 17.74 5.63
N THR A 51 22.76 18.10 4.45
CA THR A 51 23.89 19.03 4.25
C THR A 51 23.47 20.43 3.78
N GLY A 52 22.18 20.71 3.69
CA GLY A 52 21.70 21.89 2.97
C GLY A 52 21.90 23.21 3.71
N ALA A 53 22.00 23.21 5.05
CA ALA A 53 22.41 24.39 5.81
C ALA A 53 23.86 24.82 5.49
N ALA A 54 24.78 23.85 5.39
CA ALA A 54 26.17 24.10 4.99
C ALA A 54 26.25 24.56 3.53
N GLU A 55 25.45 23.98 2.64
CA GLU A 55 25.39 24.40 1.24
C GLU A 55 24.82 25.82 1.07
N LEU A 56 23.79 26.16 1.83
CA LEU A 56 23.24 27.52 1.87
C LEU A 56 24.29 28.51 2.40
N GLY A 57 25.00 28.15 3.48
CA GLY A 57 26.11 28.93 4.02
C GLY A 57 27.20 29.22 2.98
N ARG A 58 27.59 28.24 2.18
CA ARG A 58 28.56 28.44 1.07
C ARG A 58 28.05 29.39 -0.03
N ARG A 59 26.74 29.49 -0.24
CA ARG A 59 26.15 30.31 -1.31
C ARG A 59 25.95 31.77 -0.90
N VAL A 60 25.53 32.03 0.35
CA VAL A 60 25.13 33.38 0.82
C VAL A 60 25.89 33.88 2.05
N GLY A 61 26.76 33.05 2.65
CA GLY A 61 27.41 33.31 3.94
C GLY A 61 26.58 32.80 5.13
N GLU A 62 27.24 32.39 6.20
CA GLU A 62 26.60 31.71 7.35
C GLU A 62 25.54 32.58 8.04
N ALA A 63 25.83 33.86 8.29
CA ALA A 63 24.90 34.78 8.93
C ALA A 63 23.60 34.96 8.11
N ARG A 64 23.72 35.10 6.78
CA ARG A 64 22.55 35.21 5.88
C ARG A 64 21.81 33.89 5.75
N ALA A 65 22.51 32.76 5.75
CA ALA A 65 21.90 31.44 5.74
C ALA A 65 21.04 31.22 7.01
N ALA A 66 21.56 31.53 8.19
CA ALA A 66 20.83 31.43 9.45
C ALA A 66 19.59 32.34 9.47
N TRP A 67 19.71 33.57 8.97
CA TRP A 67 18.57 34.49 8.83
C TRP A 67 17.51 33.96 7.86
N LEU A 68 17.92 33.40 6.70
CA LEU A 68 17.00 32.80 5.73
C LEU A 68 16.27 31.59 6.32
N VAL A 69 16.98 30.70 7.03
CA VAL A 69 16.37 29.54 7.69
C VAL A 69 15.31 29.97 8.69
N SER A 70 15.64 30.95 9.53
CA SER A 70 14.71 31.50 10.54
C SER A 70 13.51 32.16 9.88
N SER A 71 13.72 32.90 8.79
CA SER A 71 12.66 33.59 8.04
C SER A 71 11.72 32.62 7.34
N LEU A 72 12.25 31.53 6.78
CA LEU A 72 11.47 30.47 6.16
C LEU A 72 10.64 29.71 7.20
N ALA A 73 11.24 29.37 8.34
CA ALA A 73 10.50 28.78 9.45
C ALA A 73 9.35 29.70 9.89
N LEU A 74 9.62 31.01 10.07
CA LEU A 74 8.58 31.99 10.43
C LEU A 74 7.47 32.08 9.38
N LEU A 75 7.81 32.07 8.09
CA LEU A 75 6.85 32.06 6.98
C LEU A 75 5.93 30.83 7.06
N MET A 76 6.51 29.63 7.25
CA MET A 76 5.78 28.37 7.35
C MET A 76 4.89 28.34 8.59
N LEU A 77 5.41 28.80 9.73
CA LEU A 77 4.67 28.92 10.99
C LEU A 77 3.47 29.87 10.82
N ARG A 78 3.68 31.05 10.22
CA ARG A 78 2.63 32.05 9.98
C ARG A 78 1.58 31.52 9.02
N SER A 79 1.99 30.90 7.91
CA SER A 79 1.06 30.31 6.93
C SER A 79 0.20 29.21 7.57
N SER A 80 0.81 28.30 8.33
CA SER A 80 0.09 27.26 9.05
C SER A 80 -0.86 27.83 10.11
N ARG A 81 -0.46 28.91 10.82
CA ARG A 81 -1.34 29.60 11.76
C ARG A 81 -2.55 30.24 11.07
N THR A 82 -2.35 30.88 9.92
CA THR A 82 -3.45 31.42 9.11
C THR A 82 -4.40 30.32 8.66
N SER A 83 -3.89 29.17 8.20
CA SER A 83 -4.72 28.03 7.81
C SER A 83 -5.51 27.45 8.98
N HIS A 84 -4.91 27.40 10.18
CA HIS A 84 -5.61 26.98 11.40
C HIS A 84 -6.71 27.97 11.80
N VAL A 85 -6.43 29.29 11.80
CA VAL A 85 -7.44 30.33 12.10
C VAL A 85 -8.62 30.24 11.13
N ARG A 86 -8.36 30.04 9.83
CA ARG A 86 -9.43 29.86 8.83
C ARG A 86 -10.33 28.66 9.14
N ARG A 87 -9.77 27.54 9.61
CA ARG A 87 -10.57 26.38 10.06
C ARG A 87 -11.38 26.68 11.31
N CYS A 88 -10.82 27.42 12.26
CA CYS A 88 -11.56 27.84 13.44
C CYS A 88 -12.75 28.72 13.06
N LEU A 89 -12.55 29.70 12.16
CA LEU A 89 -13.63 30.56 11.66
C LEU A 89 -14.71 29.75 10.97
N ALA A 90 -14.35 28.83 10.06
CA ALA A 90 -15.32 27.95 9.42
C ALA A 90 -16.08 27.07 10.42
N GLY A 91 -15.42 26.62 11.49
CA GLY A 91 -16.06 25.89 12.59
C GLY A 91 -17.01 26.76 13.41
N CYS A 92 -16.67 28.03 13.65
CA CYS A 92 -17.58 29.01 14.27
C CYS A 92 -18.82 29.24 13.40
N ASP A 93 -18.64 29.43 12.09
CA ASP A 93 -19.75 29.61 11.15
C ASP A 93 -20.67 28.38 11.13
N ALA A 94 -20.10 27.17 11.17
CA ALA A 94 -20.85 25.93 11.27
C ALA A 94 -21.67 25.85 12.57
N VAL A 95 -21.08 26.20 13.71
CA VAL A 95 -21.79 26.24 15.00
C VAL A 95 -22.90 27.29 14.99
N LEU A 96 -22.67 28.48 14.43
CA LEU A 96 -23.69 29.53 14.30
C LEU A 96 -24.87 29.07 13.44
N ALA A 97 -24.59 28.39 12.31
CA ALA A 97 -25.63 27.83 11.46
C ALA A 97 -26.46 26.76 12.19
N ARG A 98 -25.82 25.83 12.90
CA ARG A 98 -26.50 24.80 13.71
C ARG A 98 -27.31 25.41 14.87
N LEU A 99 -26.83 26.50 15.45
CA LEU A 99 -27.54 27.22 16.51
C LEU A 99 -28.81 27.90 15.97
N GLY A 100 -28.76 28.44 14.74
CA GLY A 100 -29.95 28.91 14.03
C GLY A 100 -30.97 27.80 13.77
N GLU A 101 -30.52 26.64 13.26
CA GLU A 101 -31.38 25.47 13.05
C GLU A 101 -32.04 24.99 14.37
N ALA A 102 -31.30 24.97 15.48
CA ALA A 102 -31.83 24.61 16.78
C ALA A 102 -32.84 25.64 17.32
N ALA A 103 -32.61 26.93 17.09
CA ALA A 103 -33.55 27.99 17.45
C ALA A 103 -34.86 27.88 16.66
N GLU A 104 -34.78 27.65 15.34
CA GLU A 104 -35.97 27.44 14.50
C GLU A 104 -36.76 26.19 14.91
N ALA A 105 -36.07 25.10 15.23
CA ALA A 105 -36.70 23.87 15.73
C ALA A 105 -37.40 24.10 17.07
N ALA A 106 -36.79 24.86 17.98
CA ALA A 106 -37.40 25.23 19.27
C ALA A 106 -38.63 26.13 19.08
N ASP A 107 -38.56 27.13 18.21
CA ASP A 107 -39.68 28.01 17.88
C ASP A 107 -40.84 27.26 17.21
N TRP A 108 -40.53 26.30 16.33
CA TRP A 108 -41.53 25.42 15.75
C TRP A 108 -42.18 24.53 16.80
N ALA A 109 -41.38 23.85 17.64
CA ALA A 109 -41.89 22.99 18.71
C ALA A 109 -42.77 23.77 19.71
N HIS A 110 -42.39 25.00 20.06
CA HIS A 110 -43.19 25.87 20.93
C HIS A 110 -44.54 26.24 20.29
N ARG A 111 -44.56 26.63 19.01
CA ARG A 111 -45.80 26.93 18.27
C ARG A 111 -46.69 25.71 18.12
N SER A 112 -46.12 24.55 17.79
CA SER A 112 -46.88 23.30 17.69
C SER A 112 -47.45 22.85 19.04
N ALA A 113 -46.77 23.11 20.15
CA ALA A 113 -47.28 22.78 21.48
C ALA A 113 -48.53 23.60 21.88
N LEU A 114 -48.65 24.84 21.35
CA LEU A 114 -49.79 25.74 21.57
C LEU A 114 -51.03 25.36 20.75
N VAL A 115 -50.85 24.74 19.58
CA VAL A 115 -51.93 24.47 18.61
C VAL A 115 -52.39 23.00 18.60
N ALA A 116 -51.56 22.06 19.06
CA ALA A 116 -51.74 20.65 18.72
C ALA A 116 -51.91 19.64 19.87
N GLY A 117 -52.48 18.47 19.53
CA GLY A 117 -52.64 17.29 20.39
C GLY A 117 -51.33 16.51 20.64
N GLY A 118 -51.39 15.46 21.49
CA GLY A 118 -50.22 14.78 22.06
C GLY A 118 -49.21 14.18 21.06
N GLY A 119 -49.61 13.89 19.81
CA GLY A 119 -48.72 13.37 18.76
C GLY A 119 -47.76 14.40 18.18
N GLU A 120 -48.24 15.62 17.89
CA GLU A 120 -47.40 16.69 17.32
C GLU A 120 -46.42 17.26 18.35
N ARG A 121 -46.77 17.24 19.65
CA ARG A 121 -45.84 17.58 20.75
C ARG A 121 -44.64 16.64 20.81
N ARG A 122 -44.83 15.34 20.54
CA ARG A 122 -43.73 14.36 20.50
C ARG A 122 -42.82 14.57 19.28
N SER A 123 -43.38 14.97 18.14
CA SER A 123 -42.61 15.32 16.94
C SER A 123 -41.76 16.59 17.15
N GLY A 124 -42.34 17.62 17.77
CA GLY A 124 -41.64 18.84 18.23
C GLY A 124 -40.41 18.55 19.09
N ALA A 125 -40.60 17.77 20.16
CA ALA A 125 -39.51 17.43 21.07
C ALA A 125 -38.40 16.60 20.39
N ALA A 126 -38.75 15.69 19.48
CA ALA A 126 -37.77 14.90 18.73
C ALA A 126 -36.92 15.77 17.79
N ALA A 127 -37.53 16.72 17.09
CA ALA A 127 -36.82 17.64 16.20
C ALA A 127 -35.83 18.55 16.95
N VAL A 128 -36.21 19.02 18.14
CA VAL A 128 -35.31 19.81 19.01
C VAL A 128 -34.13 18.96 19.48
N ALA A 129 -34.39 17.75 19.95
CA ALA A 129 -33.32 16.85 20.42
C ALA A 129 -32.32 16.52 19.31
N GLU A 130 -32.79 16.28 18.07
CA GLU A 130 -31.92 16.04 16.92
C GLU A 130 -31.08 17.28 16.55
N ALA A 131 -31.67 18.48 16.63
CA ALA A 131 -30.94 19.72 16.37
C ALA A 131 -29.89 20.02 17.45
N GLU A 132 -30.20 19.76 18.72
CA GLU A 132 -29.26 19.87 19.84
C GLU A 132 -28.08 18.90 19.70
N GLU A 133 -28.33 17.66 19.28
CA GLU A 133 -27.26 16.69 19.04
C GLU A 133 -26.30 17.15 17.93
N ARG A 134 -26.83 17.64 16.81
CA ARG A 134 -26.03 18.20 15.71
C ARG A 134 -25.23 19.43 16.14
N LEU A 135 -25.82 20.30 16.96
CA LEU A 135 -25.14 21.47 17.53
C LEU A 135 -24.00 21.02 18.46
N ALA A 136 -24.24 20.04 19.32
CA ALA A 136 -23.24 19.48 20.22
C ALA A 136 -22.07 18.85 19.45
N GLU A 137 -22.34 18.14 18.36
CA GLU A 137 -21.30 17.56 17.49
C GLU A 137 -20.46 18.67 16.82
N ALA A 138 -21.09 19.70 16.26
CA ALA A 138 -20.40 20.83 15.66
C ALA A 138 -19.53 21.59 16.68
N ALA A 139 -20.06 21.84 17.88
CA ALA A 139 -19.32 22.48 18.97
C ALA A 139 -18.12 21.64 19.42
N LYS A 140 -18.29 20.32 19.53
CA LYS A 140 -17.20 19.38 19.85
C LYS A 140 -16.12 19.39 18.78
N SER A 141 -16.49 19.42 17.50
CA SER A 141 -15.54 19.54 16.38
C SER A 141 -14.73 20.84 16.45
N LEU A 142 -15.40 21.98 16.68
CA LEU A 142 -14.74 23.28 16.85
C LEU A 142 -13.80 23.28 18.07
N ALA A 143 -14.24 22.74 19.21
CA ALA A 143 -13.43 22.63 20.42
C ALA A 143 -12.15 21.80 20.17
N VAL A 144 -12.25 20.70 19.41
CA VAL A 144 -11.07 19.92 18.99
C VAL A 144 -10.12 20.79 18.19
N VAL A 145 -10.59 21.56 17.20
CA VAL A 145 -9.74 22.44 16.40
C VAL A 145 -9.09 23.53 17.27
N LEU A 146 -9.86 24.23 18.12
CA LEU A 146 -9.34 25.29 19.00
C LEU A 146 -8.30 24.79 20.02
N SER A 147 -8.45 23.55 20.50
CA SER A 147 -7.53 22.94 21.45
C SER A 147 -6.23 22.44 20.82
N GLN A 148 -6.12 22.40 19.49
CA GLN A 148 -4.90 21.97 18.81
C GLN A 148 -3.76 22.93 19.09
N ARG A 149 -2.64 22.38 19.56
CA ARG A 149 -1.39 23.09 19.77
C ARG A 149 -0.31 22.48 18.90
N ARG A 150 0.68 23.29 18.52
CA ARG A 150 1.87 22.78 17.85
C ARG A 150 2.77 22.11 18.88
N HIS A 151 3.33 20.96 18.51
CA HIS A 151 4.21 20.19 19.38
C HIS A 151 5.67 20.44 18.98
N CYS A 152 6.38 21.28 19.73
CA CYS A 152 7.81 21.53 19.57
C CYS A 152 8.66 20.54 20.40
N HIS A 153 9.97 20.48 20.16
CA HIS A 153 10.93 19.69 20.94
C HIS A 153 11.71 20.61 21.87
N ALA A 154 12.19 20.16 23.04
CA ALA A 154 13.39 20.74 23.65
C ALA A 154 14.54 19.76 23.36
N ASP A 155 15.69 20.26 22.90
CA ASP A 155 16.90 19.44 22.75
C ASP A 155 17.39 18.99 24.14
N SER A 156 16.83 17.90 24.64
CA SER A 156 17.46 17.13 25.70
C SER A 156 17.17 15.65 25.48
N ALA A 157 18.25 14.89 25.30
CA ALA A 157 18.21 13.45 25.23
C ALA A 157 17.71 12.87 26.56
N GLY A 158 16.39 12.63 26.68
CA GLY A 158 15.88 11.73 27.73
C GLY A 158 14.66 12.16 28.53
N ALA A 159 14.12 13.37 28.41
CA ALA A 159 12.96 13.75 29.21
C ALA A 159 11.65 13.14 28.65
N ARG A 160 10.90 12.44 29.52
CA ARG A 160 9.52 11.98 29.23
C ARG A 160 8.52 13.14 29.15
N ASP A 161 8.92 14.32 29.63
CA ASP A 161 8.11 15.54 29.66
C ASP A 161 8.86 16.69 28.98
N VAL A 162 8.23 17.27 27.95
CA VAL A 162 8.79 18.35 27.10
C VAL A 162 8.86 19.68 27.86
N GLU A 163 8.19 19.81 29.01
CA GLU A 163 8.11 21.06 29.78
C GLU A 163 9.25 21.24 30.80
N ALA A 164 9.98 20.18 31.15
CA ALA A 164 11.00 20.21 32.20
C ALA A 164 12.44 20.47 31.71
N ALA A 165 12.68 20.47 30.39
CA ALA A 165 14.00 20.71 29.83
C ALA A 165 14.05 22.11 29.19
N GLY A 166 14.66 23.07 29.88
CA GLY A 166 14.77 24.48 29.49
C GLY A 166 15.62 24.78 28.23
N GLY A 167 15.67 23.87 27.26
CA GLY A 167 16.27 24.11 25.94
C GLY A 167 15.29 24.85 25.01
N PRO A 168 15.79 25.64 24.04
CA PRO A 168 14.93 26.32 23.09
C PRO A 168 14.13 25.31 22.26
N PRO A 169 12.86 25.61 21.94
CA PRO A 169 12.02 24.68 21.23
C PRO A 169 12.55 24.41 19.80
N THR A 170 13.11 23.23 19.53
CA THR A 170 13.54 22.80 18.19
C THR A 170 12.37 22.18 17.41
N LEU A 171 12.31 22.47 16.11
CA LEU A 171 11.28 22.00 15.19
C LEU A 171 11.95 21.17 14.11
N GLU A 172 11.55 19.91 13.96
CA GLU A 172 11.98 19.08 12.84
C GLU A 172 11.48 19.71 11.52
N PRO A 173 12.37 20.15 10.60
CA PRO A 173 11.96 20.90 9.41
C PRO A 173 10.99 20.14 8.50
N ARG A 174 11.13 18.80 8.45
CA ARG A 174 10.27 17.91 7.65
C ARG A 174 8.83 17.88 8.16
N MET A 175 8.65 17.92 9.49
CA MET A 175 7.34 18.02 10.12
C MET A 175 6.70 19.37 9.81
N LEU A 176 7.47 20.45 9.95
CA LEU A 176 6.99 21.81 9.67
C LEU A 176 6.60 21.99 8.20
N LEU A 177 7.38 21.42 7.27
CA LEU A 177 7.03 21.44 5.85
C LEU A 177 5.74 20.68 5.58
N LEU A 178 5.53 19.53 6.21
CA LEU A 178 4.31 18.77 6.01
C LEU A 178 3.11 19.61 6.42
N GLU A 179 3.14 20.21 7.61
CA GLU A 179 2.08 21.10 8.11
C GLU A 179 1.82 22.29 7.18
N PHE A 180 2.89 22.88 6.62
CA PHE A 180 2.78 23.97 5.67
C PHE A 180 2.11 23.53 4.36
N CYS A 181 2.58 22.46 3.72
CA CYS A 181 2.10 22.02 2.41
C CYS A 181 0.67 21.47 2.45
N SER A 182 0.33 20.77 3.53
CA SER A 182 -1.00 20.15 3.70
C SER A 182 -2.00 21.08 4.37
N GLY A 183 -1.53 22.20 4.94
CA GLY A 183 -2.34 23.10 5.75
C GLY A 183 -2.86 22.49 7.04
N MET A 184 -2.48 21.25 7.43
CA MET A 184 -2.88 20.62 8.70
C MET A 184 -1.85 20.84 9.81
N MET A 185 -2.26 20.59 11.05
CA MET A 185 -1.37 20.51 12.21
C MET A 185 -1.24 19.06 12.65
N LEU A 186 -0.03 18.63 12.99
CA LEU A 186 0.22 17.28 13.47
C LEU A 186 -0.33 17.11 14.89
N ARG A 187 -0.97 15.97 15.14
CA ARG A 187 -1.49 15.62 16.47
C ARG A 187 -0.32 15.23 17.38
N GLY A 188 -0.40 15.54 18.67
CA GLY A 188 0.65 15.21 19.65
C GLY A 188 1.03 13.73 19.67
N GLU A 189 0.04 12.86 19.51
CA GLU A 189 0.23 11.40 19.37
C GLU A 189 1.11 11.03 18.18
N GLN A 190 0.86 11.64 17.01
CA GLN A 190 1.63 11.40 15.79
C GLN A 190 3.09 11.85 15.99
N VAL A 191 3.28 13.03 16.59
CA VAL A 191 4.61 13.58 16.90
C VAL A 191 5.37 12.71 17.89
N ARG A 192 4.71 12.28 18.98
CA ARG A 192 5.30 11.41 20.00
C ARG A 192 5.74 10.07 19.41
N LEU A 193 4.90 9.48 18.56
CA LEU A 193 5.19 8.19 17.93
C LEU A 193 6.35 8.31 16.94
N LEU A 194 6.36 9.33 16.08
CA LEU A 194 7.48 9.60 15.17
C LEU A 194 8.81 9.70 15.92
N ARG A 195 8.83 10.47 17.02
CA ARG A 195 10.02 10.59 17.89
C ARG A 195 10.46 9.25 18.46
N THR A 196 9.51 8.44 18.91
CA THR A 196 9.78 7.12 19.50
C THR A 196 10.45 6.21 18.46
N PHE A 197 9.92 6.17 17.24
CA PHE A 197 10.50 5.38 16.15
C PHE A 197 11.87 5.90 15.70
N VAL A 198 12.03 7.21 15.52
CA VAL A 198 13.32 7.80 15.13
C VAL A 198 14.39 7.51 16.18
N ARG A 199 14.07 7.70 17.47
CA ARG A 199 15.00 7.40 18.58
C ARG A 199 15.39 5.93 18.60
N ALA A 200 14.45 5.02 18.40
CA ALA A 200 14.72 3.58 18.36
C ALA A 200 15.60 3.17 17.16
N ALA A 201 15.42 3.82 16.01
CA ALA A 201 16.24 3.61 14.82
C ALA A 201 17.65 4.22 14.92
N SER A 202 17.84 5.24 15.76
CA SER A 202 19.15 5.87 16.02
C SER A 202 19.97 5.18 17.11
N GLN A 203 19.38 4.29 17.91
CA GLN A 203 20.10 3.50 18.92
C GLN A 203 21.09 2.52 18.28
N SER A 204 22.12 2.13 19.04
CA SER A 204 23.12 1.11 18.65
C SER A 204 23.18 0.01 19.72
N PRO A 205 22.66 -1.20 19.45
CA PRO A 205 21.98 -1.63 18.22
C PRO A 205 20.59 -0.97 18.05
N PRO A 206 20.10 -0.82 16.80
CA PRO A 206 18.76 -0.29 16.55
C PRO A 206 17.70 -1.25 17.09
N ARG A 207 16.58 -0.70 17.57
CA ARG A 207 15.49 -1.47 18.16
C ARG A 207 14.25 -1.49 17.26
N SER A 208 13.69 -2.69 17.05
CA SER A 208 12.39 -2.86 16.40
C SER A 208 11.25 -2.49 17.36
N LEU A 209 10.27 -1.74 16.86
CA LEU A 209 9.09 -1.32 17.61
C LEU A 209 7.82 -1.58 16.80
N CYS A 210 6.72 -1.86 17.50
CA CYS A 210 5.37 -1.93 16.93
C CYS A 210 4.44 -1.10 17.81
N HIS A 211 3.60 -0.27 17.19
CA HIS A 211 2.64 0.57 17.88
C HIS A 211 1.28 0.47 17.21
N GLN A 212 0.26 0.17 18.01
CA GLN A 212 -1.13 0.18 17.56
C GLN A 212 -1.69 1.60 17.63
N LEU A 213 -2.36 2.02 16.56
CA LEU A 213 -3.09 3.27 16.47
C LEU A 213 -4.53 3.01 16.08
N LEU A 214 -5.43 3.89 16.52
CA LEU A 214 -6.82 3.88 16.08
C LEU A 214 -6.93 4.05 14.56
N MET A 215 -7.99 3.48 13.97
CA MET A 215 -8.29 3.67 12.56
C MET A 215 -8.53 5.18 12.29
N GLY A 216 -8.02 5.69 11.17
CA GLY A 216 -8.09 7.12 10.86
C GLY A 216 -7.09 8.02 11.61
N ALA A 217 -6.16 7.46 12.39
CA ALA A 217 -5.11 8.24 13.06
C ALA A 217 -4.02 8.80 12.11
N GLY A 218 -4.09 8.50 10.81
CA GLY A 218 -3.13 8.96 9.81
C GLY A 218 -1.87 8.11 9.70
N LYS A 219 -1.98 6.79 9.89
CA LYS A 219 -0.86 5.82 9.76
C LYS A 219 -0.22 5.90 8.38
N THR A 220 -0.98 5.56 7.34
CA THR A 220 -0.54 5.54 5.95
C THR A 220 -0.36 6.92 5.34
N THR A 221 -1.13 7.92 5.80
CA THR A 221 -1.16 9.25 5.18
C THR A 221 -0.15 10.24 5.76
N VAL A 222 0.23 10.08 7.03
CA VAL A 222 1.07 11.04 7.75
C VAL A 222 2.28 10.37 8.36
N ILE A 223 2.08 9.36 9.21
CA ILE A 223 3.14 8.77 10.03
C ILE A 223 4.15 8.03 9.17
N ALA A 224 3.72 7.03 8.39
CA ALA A 224 4.64 6.22 7.60
C ALA A 224 5.44 7.04 6.56
N PRO A 225 4.81 7.94 5.76
CA PRO A 225 5.54 8.82 4.85
C PRO A 225 6.53 9.74 5.55
N LEU A 226 6.12 10.36 6.67
CA LEU A 226 6.99 11.28 7.39
C LEU A 226 8.15 10.56 8.07
N LEU A 227 7.89 9.37 8.61
CA LEU A 227 8.92 8.51 9.19
C LEU A 227 9.95 8.09 8.13
N THR A 228 9.51 7.66 6.94
CA THR A 228 10.44 7.24 5.89
C THR A 228 11.31 8.40 5.42
N LEU A 229 10.73 9.60 5.30
CA LEU A 229 11.46 10.81 4.94
C LEU A 229 12.46 11.24 6.02
N ILE A 230 12.11 11.08 7.30
CA ILE A 230 13.01 11.40 8.40
C ILE A 230 14.20 10.44 8.44
N LEU A 231 13.94 9.15 8.27
CA LEU A 231 14.95 8.09 8.34
C LEU A 231 15.81 7.97 7.07
N ALA A 232 15.35 8.49 5.93
CA ALA A 232 16.11 8.48 4.69
C ALA A 232 17.18 9.59 4.73
N ASP A 233 18.34 9.23 5.28
CA ASP A 233 19.51 10.08 5.53
C ASP A 233 20.52 10.10 4.39
N GLY A 234 20.42 9.17 3.44
CA GLY A 234 21.38 8.98 2.35
C GLY A 234 22.31 7.77 2.56
N GLU A 235 22.40 7.29 3.80
CA GLU A 235 23.28 6.19 4.21
C GLU A 235 22.53 4.87 4.30
N ARG A 236 21.28 4.91 4.80
CA ARG A 236 20.43 3.73 5.01
C ARG A 236 19.35 3.64 3.93
N LEU A 237 19.13 2.43 3.42
CA LEU A 237 18.02 2.17 2.50
C LEU A 237 16.73 2.05 3.31
N VAL A 238 15.80 2.99 3.12
CA VAL A 238 14.49 2.95 3.78
C VAL A 238 13.47 2.26 2.88
N THR A 239 12.86 1.19 3.40
CA THR A 239 11.82 0.43 2.69
C THR A 239 10.50 0.53 3.45
N LEU A 240 9.44 0.99 2.78
CA LEU A 240 8.08 1.00 3.26
C LEU A 240 7.34 -0.22 2.68
N LEU A 241 6.92 -1.15 3.56
CA LEU A 241 6.04 -2.24 3.19
C LEU A 241 4.59 -1.88 3.48
N VAL A 242 3.76 -2.11 2.46
CA VAL A 242 2.31 -1.87 2.52
C VAL A 242 1.59 -3.07 1.87
N PRO A 243 0.34 -3.36 2.26
CA PRO A 243 -0.50 -4.29 1.51
C PRO A 243 -0.52 -3.94 0.01
N ALA A 244 -0.59 -4.95 -0.87
CA ALA A 244 -0.58 -4.72 -2.32
C ALA A 244 -1.71 -3.78 -2.79
N SER A 245 -2.87 -3.86 -2.14
CA SER A 245 -4.01 -2.98 -2.37
C SER A 245 -3.74 -1.51 -2.01
N LEU A 246 -2.83 -1.25 -1.08
CA LEU A 246 -2.45 0.10 -0.64
C LEU A 246 -1.21 0.63 -1.36
N LEU A 247 -0.56 -0.15 -2.24
CA LEU A 247 0.70 0.22 -2.88
C LEU A 247 0.59 1.53 -3.68
N HIS A 248 -0.42 1.64 -4.55
CA HIS A 248 -0.61 2.84 -5.35
C HIS A 248 -0.98 4.06 -4.48
N PHE A 249 -1.80 3.85 -3.44
CA PHE A 249 -2.21 4.89 -2.50
C PHE A 249 -1.02 5.41 -1.68
N ALA A 250 -0.25 4.54 -1.04
CA ALA A 250 0.95 4.91 -0.31
C ALA A 250 1.96 5.62 -1.22
N GLY A 251 2.09 5.16 -2.47
CA GLY A 251 2.93 5.79 -3.48
C GLY A 251 2.44 7.17 -3.95
N SER A 252 1.13 7.44 -3.96
CA SER A 252 0.62 8.80 -4.24
C SER A 252 0.84 9.74 -3.06
N VAL A 253 0.69 9.26 -1.83
CA VAL A 253 1.00 10.02 -0.61
C VAL A 253 2.49 10.35 -0.53
N LEU A 254 3.37 9.39 -0.82
CA LEU A 254 4.81 9.61 -0.91
C LEU A 254 5.22 10.51 -2.08
N ARG A 255 4.34 10.76 -3.05
CA ARG A 255 4.55 11.73 -4.15
C ARG A 255 3.84 13.07 -3.91
N SER A 256 3.28 13.26 -2.72
CA SER A 256 2.64 14.51 -2.31
C SER A 256 3.59 15.72 -2.44
N PRO A 257 3.09 16.97 -2.36
CA PRO A 257 3.89 18.18 -2.58
C PRO A 257 5.18 18.24 -1.76
N LEU A 258 5.19 17.63 -0.58
CA LEU A 258 6.38 17.55 0.26
C LEU A 258 7.50 16.74 -0.40
N SER A 259 7.18 15.63 -1.05
CA SER A 259 8.14 14.81 -1.79
C SER A 259 8.52 15.45 -3.13
N ALA A 260 7.56 16.08 -3.82
CA ALA A 260 7.82 16.84 -5.05
C ALA A 260 8.79 18.02 -4.80
N LEU A 261 8.65 18.68 -3.65
CA LEU A 261 9.61 19.67 -3.17
C LEU A 261 10.95 19.02 -2.90
N LEU A 262 11.02 17.86 -2.24
CA LEU A 262 12.28 17.19 -1.92
C LEU A 262 12.98 16.52 -3.12
N ARG A 263 12.29 16.33 -4.25
CA ARG A 263 12.73 15.47 -5.38
C ARG A 263 13.21 14.08 -4.93
N ARG A 264 12.76 13.59 -3.77
CA ARG A 264 13.08 12.25 -3.29
C ARG A 264 12.22 11.27 -4.06
N ALA A 265 12.84 10.36 -4.79
CA ALA A 265 12.10 9.38 -5.56
C ALA A 265 11.49 8.32 -4.63
N ALA A 266 10.21 8.02 -4.88
CA ALA A 266 9.55 6.83 -4.36
C ALA A 266 9.73 5.72 -5.42
N PHE A 267 10.50 4.70 -5.07
CA PHE A 267 10.82 3.60 -5.98
C PHE A 267 9.91 2.42 -5.71
N TYR A 268 9.07 2.05 -6.67
CA TYR A 268 8.29 0.83 -6.57
C TYR A 268 9.20 -0.38 -6.76
N PHE A 269 9.21 -1.28 -5.78
CA PHE A 269 9.87 -2.57 -5.86
C PHE A 269 8.84 -3.67 -6.03
N GLY A 270 8.62 -4.03 -7.29
CA GLY A 270 7.94 -5.26 -7.68
C GLY A 270 8.99 -6.28 -8.10
N PHE A 271 8.98 -7.46 -7.47
CA PHE A 271 9.87 -8.54 -7.85
C PHE A 271 9.12 -9.87 -7.85
N GLU A 272 9.35 -10.62 -8.91
CA GLU A 272 8.77 -11.92 -9.13
C GLU A 272 9.87 -12.98 -9.12
N ARG A 273 9.63 -14.13 -8.48
CA ARG A 273 10.63 -15.22 -8.37
C ARG A 273 11.26 -15.62 -9.71
N GLY A 274 10.48 -15.64 -10.78
CA GLY A 274 10.94 -16.00 -12.13
C GLY A 274 11.76 -14.91 -12.83
N ALA A 275 11.77 -13.67 -12.32
CA ALA A 275 12.50 -12.58 -12.94
C ALA A 275 14.01 -12.72 -12.72
N PRO A 276 14.86 -12.43 -13.73
CA PRO A 276 16.29 -12.39 -13.55
C PRO A 276 16.69 -11.21 -12.67
N VAL A 277 17.74 -11.38 -11.87
CA VAL A 277 18.31 -10.29 -11.07
C VAL A 277 19.43 -9.62 -11.86
N ASP A 278 19.23 -8.37 -12.25
CA ASP A 278 20.15 -7.62 -13.09
C ASP A 278 20.90 -6.52 -12.31
N ALA A 279 21.94 -5.97 -12.95
CA ALA A 279 22.71 -4.88 -12.37
C ALA A 279 21.91 -3.57 -12.28
N GLN A 280 20.88 -3.41 -13.11
CA GLN A 280 20.02 -2.22 -13.10
C GLN A 280 19.16 -2.15 -11.85
N LEU A 281 18.64 -3.28 -11.35
CA LEU A 281 17.92 -3.35 -10.09
C LEU A 281 18.80 -2.87 -8.93
N VAL A 282 20.04 -3.37 -8.86
CA VAL A 282 21.00 -2.97 -7.82
C VAL A 282 21.31 -1.47 -7.92
N ALA A 283 21.60 -0.97 -9.12
CA ALA A 283 21.88 0.45 -9.34
C ALA A 283 20.70 1.35 -8.96
N ARG A 284 19.45 0.92 -9.22
CA ARG A 284 18.25 1.65 -8.79
C ARG A 284 18.13 1.74 -7.28
N LEU A 285 18.38 0.65 -6.55
CA LEU A 285 18.33 0.65 -5.08
C LEU A 285 19.48 1.44 -4.45
N GLU A 286 20.69 1.36 -5.02
CA GLU A 286 21.84 2.17 -4.58
C GLU A 286 21.59 3.66 -4.80
N ARG A 287 20.99 4.02 -5.95
CA ARG A 287 20.55 5.39 -6.24
C ARG A 287 19.46 5.84 -5.27
N ALA A 288 18.46 4.99 -5.01
CA ALA A 288 17.40 5.28 -4.05
C ALA A 288 17.96 5.60 -2.66
N ARG A 289 18.93 4.82 -2.20
CA ARG A 289 19.65 5.08 -0.95
C ARG A 289 20.37 6.42 -0.99
N ALA A 290 21.22 6.64 -2.00
CA ALA A 290 22.06 7.83 -2.10
C ALA A 290 21.25 9.14 -2.22
N GLU A 291 20.09 9.10 -2.86
CA GLU A 291 19.18 10.24 -3.00
C GLU A 291 18.25 10.44 -1.78
N GLY A 292 18.33 9.59 -0.75
CA GLY A 292 17.41 9.61 0.39
C GLY A 292 15.96 9.31 -0.02
N GLY A 293 15.80 8.50 -1.06
CA GLY A 293 14.51 8.00 -1.55
C GLY A 293 13.95 6.89 -0.67
N THR A 294 12.67 6.58 -0.89
CA THR A 294 11.97 5.49 -0.19
C THR A 294 11.65 4.38 -1.19
N VAL A 295 11.98 3.14 -0.83
CA VAL A 295 11.54 1.96 -1.59
C VAL A 295 10.17 1.54 -1.10
N LEU A 296 9.21 1.43 -2.01
CA LEU A 296 7.85 1.02 -1.71
C LEU A 296 7.61 -0.38 -2.27
N ALA A 297 7.27 -1.34 -1.42
CA ALA A 297 7.12 -2.73 -1.85
C ALA A 297 5.94 -3.43 -1.17
N PRO A 298 5.25 -4.35 -1.88
CA PRO A 298 4.41 -5.32 -1.20
C PRO A 298 5.27 -6.39 -0.52
N PRO A 299 4.83 -7.01 0.59
CA PRO A 299 5.57 -8.08 1.26
C PRO A 299 5.92 -9.24 0.31
N ALA A 300 5.03 -9.55 -0.63
CA ALA A 300 5.23 -10.63 -1.61
C ALA A 300 6.46 -10.42 -2.50
N ALA A 301 6.80 -9.17 -2.84
CA ALA A 301 7.97 -8.86 -3.66
C ALA A 301 9.28 -9.13 -2.89
N VAL A 302 9.34 -8.71 -1.62
CA VAL A 302 10.51 -8.96 -0.75
C VAL A 302 10.70 -10.46 -0.52
N LYS A 303 9.61 -11.18 -0.25
CA LYS A 303 9.64 -12.66 -0.10
C LYS A 303 10.07 -13.36 -1.38
N SER A 304 9.52 -12.96 -2.53
CA SER A 304 9.92 -13.49 -3.85
C SER A 304 11.40 -13.27 -4.15
N PHE A 305 11.95 -12.12 -3.73
CA PHE A 305 13.37 -11.83 -3.88
C PHE A 305 14.23 -12.72 -2.99
N LEU A 306 13.82 -12.93 -1.73
CA LEU A 306 14.53 -13.85 -0.82
C LEU A 306 14.47 -15.29 -1.35
N LEU A 307 13.33 -15.74 -1.85
CA LEU A 307 13.17 -17.05 -2.49
C LEU A 307 14.12 -17.21 -3.68
N LYS A 308 14.21 -16.21 -4.57
CA LYS A 308 15.14 -16.24 -5.71
C LYS A 308 16.59 -16.40 -5.25
N PHE A 309 17.00 -15.71 -4.17
CA PHE A 309 18.33 -15.87 -3.59
C PHE A 309 18.56 -17.31 -3.11
N LEU A 310 17.61 -17.91 -2.40
CA LEU A 310 17.70 -19.29 -1.92
C LEU A 310 17.71 -20.32 -3.05
N GLU A 311 16.88 -20.13 -4.08
CA GLU A 311 16.84 -21.00 -5.26
C GLU A 311 18.17 -20.97 -6.02
N LEU A 312 18.73 -19.79 -6.26
CA LEU A 312 20.05 -19.66 -6.90
C LEU A 312 21.15 -20.34 -6.07
N HIS A 313 21.10 -20.20 -4.74
CA HIS A 313 22.07 -20.85 -3.86
C HIS A 313 21.95 -22.38 -3.92
N ARG A 314 20.71 -22.91 -3.96
CA ARG A 314 20.45 -24.33 -4.11
C ARG A 314 20.88 -24.86 -5.47
N GLU A 315 20.60 -24.13 -6.55
CA GLU A 315 20.98 -24.49 -7.92
C GLU A 315 22.51 -24.63 -8.06
N ILE A 316 23.25 -23.66 -7.52
CA ILE A 316 24.73 -23.69 -7.52
C ILE A 316 25.25 -24.83 -6.65
N ALA A 317 24.64 -25.08 -5.49
CA ALA A 317 25.08 -26.16 -4.59
C ALA A 317 24.82 -27.56 -5.16
N LEU A 318 23.78 -27.73 -5.99
CA LEU A 318 23.45 -28.99 -6.65
C LEU A 318 24.14 -29.16 -8.01
N ALA A 319 24.80 -28.12 -8.52
CA ALA A 319 25.50 -28.19 -9.79
C ALA A 319 26.71 -29.15 -9.70
N PRO A 320 26.95 -29.98 -10.73
CA PRO A 320 28.12 -30.86 -10.75
C PRO A 320 29.41 -30.02 -10.72
N PRO A 321 30.47 -30.50 -10.04
CA PRO A 321 31.73 -29.77 -9.94
C PRO A 321 32.29 -29.48 -11.34
N PRO A 322 32.92 -28.31 -11.56
CA PRO A 322 33.55 -28.01 -12.84
C PRO A 322 34.61 -29.08 -13.13
N PRO A 323 34.75 -29.53 -14.39
CA PRO A 323 35.79 -30.48 -14.74
C PRO A 323 37.16 -29.87 -14.43
N PRO A 324 38.14 -30.66 -13.95
CA PRO A 324 39.44 -30.15 -13.56
C PRO A 324 40.12 -29.44 -14.74
N THR A 325 40.29 -28.13 -14.61
CA THR A 325 41.06 -27.27 -15.51
C THR A 325 42.54 -27.59 -15.37
N GLY A 326 42.98 -28.68 -15.98
CA GLY A 326 44.39 -29.09 -15.93
C GLY A 326 44.79 -30.31 -16.75
N VAL A 327 43.85 -31.09 -17.30
CA VAL A 327 44.19 -32.37 -17.96
C VAL A 327 43.69 -32.47 -19.41
N VAL A 328 43.44 -31.34 -20.06
CA VAL A 328 43.02 -31.30 -21.48
C VAL A 328 44.11 -31.85 -22.42
N GLY A 329 45.37 -31.88 -21.98
CA GLY A 329 46.50 -32.38 -22.78
C GLY A 329 46.83 -33.87 -22.63
N LEU A 330 46.34 -34.58 -21.60
CA LEU A 330 46.80 -35.94 -21.27
C LEU A 330 45.71 -37.03 -21.36
N LEU A 331 44.43 -36.66 -21.46
CA LEU A 331 43.29 -37.60 -21.44
C LEU A 331 42.57 -37.72 -22.80
N SER A 332 43.18 -37.25 -23.89
CA SER A 332 42.63 -37.40 -25.25
C SER A 332 42.60 -38.86 -25.76
N SER A 333 43.12 -39.82 -24.98
CA SER A 333 43.14 -41.25 -25.29
C SER A 333 42.04 -42.08 -24.61
N LEU A 334 41.16 -41.47 -23.80
CA LEU A 334 40.01 -42.18 -23.20
C LEU A 334 38.75 -42.05 -24.09
N PRO A 335 37.99 -43.14 -24.33
CA PRO A 335 36.92 -43.19 -25.32
C PRO A 335 35.61 -42.49 -24.92
N THR A 336 35.55 -41.84 -23.75
CA THR A 336 34.35 -41.11 -23.30
C THR A 336 34.72 -39.68 -22.87
N PRO A 337 34.44 -38.66 -23.70
CA PRO A 337 34.62 -37.29 -23.28
C PRO A 337 33.55 -36.95 -22.24
N LEU A 338 33.96 -36.69 -21.00
CA LEU A 338 33.14 -36.01 -19.99
C LEU A 338 32.93 -34.55 -20.44
N ARG A 339 32.12 -34.38 -21.49
CA ARG A 339 31.79 -33.10 -22.09
C ARG A 339 30.62 -32.54 -21.32
N VAL A 340 30.89 -31.77 -20.26
CA VAL A 340 29.85 -30.94 -19.64
C VAL A 340 29.27 -30.07 -20.75
N PRO A 341 27.95 -30.14 -21.02
CA PRO A 341 27.33 -29.33 -22.07
C PRO A 341 27.64 -27.85 -21.79
N ARG A 342 28.19 -27.13 -22.78
CA ARG A 342 28.52 -25.69 -22.64
C ARG A 342 27.33 -24.87 -22.11
N ALA A 343 26.10 -25.28 -22.43
CA ALA A 343 24.88 -24.69 -21.92
C ALA A 343 24.78 -24.71 -20.38
N ALA A 344 25.10 -25.85 -19.75
CA ALA A 344 25.07 -26.01 -18.29
C ALA A 344 26.13 -25.14 -17.59
N ALA A 345 27.32 -24.99 -18.21
CA ALA A 345 28.37 -24.10 -17.69
C ALA A 345 27.94 -22.62 -17.75
N THR A 346 27.32 -22.19 -18.85
CA THR A 346 26.82 -20.81 -18.98
C THR A 346 25.65 -20.49 -18.05
N GLU A 347 24.79 -21.48 -17.77
CA GLU A 347 23.69 -21.35 -16.80
C GLU A 347 24.22 -21.18 -15.38
N LEU A 348 25.21 -21.98 -14.98
CA LEU A 348 25.85 -21.88 -13.66
C LEU A 348 26.58 -20.54 -13.47
N ASP A 349 27.27 -20.04 -14.49
CA ASP A 349 27.91 -18.73 -14.47
C ASP A 349 26.87 -17.59 -14.32
N SER A 350 25.75 -17.69 -15.03
CA SER A 350 24.62 -16.76 -14.92
C SER A 350 24.00 -16.79 -13.52
N ALA A 351 23.73 -17.97 -12.98
CA ALA A 351 23.18 -18.15 -11.63
C ALA A 351 24.14 -17.57 -10.57
N THR A 352 25.44 -17.82 -10.70
CA THR A 352 26.48 -17.28 -9.82
C THR A 352 26.54 -15.76 -9.87
N ARG A 353 26.41 -15.17 -11.07
CA ARG A 353 26.35 -13.71 -11.25
C ARG A 353 25.11 -13.13 -10.57
N GLN A 354 23.94 -13.72 -10.79
CA GLN A 354 22.69 -13.29 -10.15
C GLN A 354 22.77 -13.41 -8.62
N LEU A 355 23.34 -14.49 -8.09
CA LEU A 355 23.51 -14.69 -6.65
C LEU A 355 24.34 -13.56 -6.01
N ARG A 356 25.43 -13.14 -6.67
CA ARG A 356 26.25 -12.00 -6.20
C ARG A 356 25.46 -10.70 -6.18
N LEU A 357 24.61 -10.47 -7.18
CA LEU A 357 23.73 -9.29 -7.23
C LEU A 357 22.67 -9.34 -6.12
N CYS A 358 22.05 -10.50 -5.90
CA CYS A 358 21.13 -10.72 -4.78
C CYS A 358 21.78 -10.42 -3.43
N ALA A 359 23.00 -10.92 -3.21
CA ALA A 359 23.74 -10.66 -1.98
C ALA A 359 24.01 -9.17 -1.75
N ARG A 360 24.26 -8.39 -2.81
CA ARG A 360 24.39 -6.92 -2.70
C ARG A 360 23.09 -6.27 -2.24
N VAL A 361 21.96 -6.65 -2.82
CA VAL A 361 20.64 -6.12 -2.41
C VAL A 361 20.33 -6.49 -0.96
N LEU A 362 20.56 -7.74 -0.56
CA LEU A 362 20.34 -8.18 0.82
C LEU A 362 21.23 -7.44 1.82
N ARG A 363 22.48 -7.09 1.45
CA ARG A 363 23.34 -6.22 2.28
C ARG A 363 22.79 -4.80 2.40
N LEU A 364 22.23 -4.24 1.32
CA LEU A 364 21.59 -2.92 1.38
C LEU A 364 20.39 -2.92 2.34
N TRP A 365 19.56 -3.97 2.32
CA TRP A 365 18.47 -4.11 3.28
C TRP A 365 18.94 -4.42 4.70
N GLY A 366 20.01 -5.22 4.85
CA GLY A 366 20.58 -5.55 6.16
C GLY A 366 21.10 -4.33 6.94
N GLY A 367 21.58 -3.31 6.24
CA GLY A 367 21.93 -2.00 6.82
C GLY A 367 20.83 -0.94 6.74
N GLY A 368 19.65 -1.31 6.21
CA GLY A 368 18.53 -0.41 5.99
C GLY A 368 17.56 -0.30 7.16
N VAL A 369 16.46 0.43 6.96
CA VAL A 369 15.34 0.49 7.90
C VAL A 369 14.06 0.07 7.20
N LEU A 370 13.32 -0.84 7.85
CA LEU A 370 12.04 -1.34 7.37
C LEU A 370 10.91 -0.67 8.14
N VAL A 371 10.00 0.01 7.43
CA VAL A 371 8.75 0.54 7.96
C VAL A 371 7.62 -0.36 7.47
N LEU A 372 6.83 -0.89 8.40
CA LEU A 372 5.70 -1.78 8.11
C LEU A 372 4.40 -1.02 8.37
N ASP A 373 3.57 -0.86 7.35
CA ASP A 373 2.21 -0.35 7.48
C ASP A 373 1.20 -1.51 7.46
N GLU A 374 0.12 -1.41 8.24
CA GLU A 374 -0.85 -2.51 8.45
C GLU A 374 -0.18 -3.83 8.88
N VAL A 375 0.64 -3.76 9.93
CA VAL A 375 1.46 -4.88 10.46
C VAL A 375 0.62 -6.12 10.76
N ASP A 376 -0.59 -5.92 11.27
CA ASP A 376 -1.59 -6.97 11.54
C ASP A 376 -1.97 -7.74 10.28
N TRP A 377 -2.07 -7.07 9.13
CA TRP A 377 -2.27 -7.73 7.84
C TRP A 377 -0.97 -8.36 7.31
N LEU A 378 0.14 -7.62 7.34
CA LEU A 378 1.39 -8.06 6.72
C LEU A 378 2.01 -9.30 7.40
N LEU A 379 1.90 -9.37 8.73
CA LEU A 379 2.46 -10.45 9.55
C LEU A 379 1.43 -11.50 9.95
N HIS A 380 0.21 -11.45 9.40
CA HIS A 380 -0.80 -12.45 9.67
C HIS A 380 -0.26 -13.85 9.28
N PRO A 381 -0.15 -14.83 10.21
CA PRO A 381 0.51 -16.11 9.94
C PRO A 381 -0.04 -16.79 8.68
N LEU A 382 -1.36 -16.98 8.60
CA LEU A 382 -2.00 -17.65 7.48
C LEU A 382 -1.82 -16.94 6.12
N LYS A 383 -1.82 -15.60 6.07
CA LYS A 383 -1.65 -14.87 4.79
C LYS A 383 -0.19 -14.68 4.41
N SER A 384 0.67 -14.62 5.42
CA SER A 384 2.09 -14.34 5.26
C SER A 384 2.90 -15.62 4.97
N GLU A 385 2.46 -16.79 5.46
CA GLU A 385 3.15 -18.08 5.33
C GLU A 385 2.76 -18.89 4.09
N LEU A 386 1.56 -18.68 3.52
CA LEU A 386 1.08 -19.41 2.33
C LEU A 386 1.83 -19.08 1.01
N ASN A 387 2.99 -18.40 1.07
CA ASN A 387 3.72 -17.90 -0.09
C ASN A 387 5.24 -18.16 -0.02
N TRP A 388 5.65 -19.38 0.35
CA TRP A 388 7.03 -19.86 0.12
C TRP A 388 7.11 -21.03 -0.90
N PRO A 389 6.46 -20.96 -2.07
CA PRO A 389 6.62 -22.00 -3.07
C PRO A 389 8.07 -21.99 -3.55
N LEU A 390 8.69 -23.17 -3.59
CA LEU A 390 9.99 -23.42 -4.20
C LEU A 390 9.80 -24.24 -5.47
N GLY A 391 10.62 -24.02 -6.49
CA GLY A 391 10.64 -24.84 -7.71
C GLY A 391 10.01 -24.16 -8.93
N GLY A 392 9.58 -24.96 -9.90
CA GLY A 392 8.98 -24.46 -11.14
C GLY A 392 7.71 -23.66 -10.89
N ARG A 393 7.41 -22.70 -11.78
CA ARG A 393 6.07 -22.09 -11.84
C ARG A 393 5.19 -22.99 -12.70
N GLU A 394 4.41 -23.83 -12.03
CA GLU A 394 3.44 -24.68 -12.72
C GLU A 394 2.08 -23.98 -12.75
N PRO A 395 1.32 -24.09 -13.85
CA PRO A 395 -0.06 -23.66 -13.86
C PRO A 395 -0.83 -24.43 -12.80
N LEU A 396 -1.74 -23.74 -12.10
CA LEU A 396 -2.66 -24.40 -11.18
C LEU A 396 -3.42 -25.52 -11.90
N ASP A 397 -3.75 -26.58 -11.17
CA ASP A 397 -4.54 -27.70 -11.71
C ASP A 397 -5.79 -27.18 -12.43
N PHE A 398 -6.02 -27.70 -13.64
CA PHE A 398 -7.13 -27.33 -14.52
C PHE A 398 -7.16 -25.85 -14.97
N ALA A 399 -6.10 -25.07 -14.75
CA ALA A 399 -5.95 -23.74 -15.36
C ALA A 399 -5.57 -23.83 -16.84
N LYS A 400 -4.85 -24.88 -17.24
CA LYS A 400 -4.57 -25.23 -18.63
C LYS A 400 -4.76 -26.74 -18.79
N SER A 401 -5.66 -27.16 -19.68
CA SER A 401 -5.86 -28.55 -20.04
C SER A 401 -5.70 -28.71 -21.56
N ALA A 402 -4.98 -29.76 -21.97
CA ALA A 402 -4.83 -30.09 -23.39
C ALA A 402 -6.16 -30.55 -24.00
N SER A 403 -7.04 -31.20 -23.22
CA SER A 403 -8.31 -31.76 -23.70
C SER A 403 -9.49 -30.81 -23.56
N LEU A 404 -9.51 -30.00 -22.50
CA LEU A 404 -10.67 -29.19 -22.09
C LEU A 404 -10.42 -27.67 -22.23
N GLY A 405 -9.28 -27.28 -22.81
CA GLY A 405 -8.89 -25.89 -23.00
C GLY A 405 -8.34 -25.21 -21.74
N SER A 406 -8.29 -23.87 -21.76
CA SER A 406 -7.75 -23.05 -20.67
C SER A 406 -8.83 -22.49 -19.75
N GLY A 407 -8.58 -22.50 -18.44
CA GLY A 407 -9.38 -21.79 -17.45
C GLY A 407 -10.52 -22.58 -16.82
N ILE A 408 -10.59 -23.91 -17.00
CA ILE A 408 -11.65 -24.79 -16.47
C ILE A 408 -11.82 -24.62 -14.95
N ARG A 409 -10.70 -24.49 -14.24
CA ARG A 409 -10.68 -24.22 -12.79
C ARG A 409 -11.59 -23.06 -12.39
N TRP A 410 -11.67 -22.03 -13.23
CA TRP A 410 -12.49 -20.84 -13.00
C TRP A 410 -13.88 -20.97 -13.62
N GLN A 411 -14.00 -21.69 -14.73
CA GLN A 411 -15.29 -21.90 -15.41
C GLN A 411 -16.29 -22.64 -14.53
N LEU A 412 -15.89 -23.68 -13.79
CA LEU A 412 -16.82 -24.44 -12.95
C LEU A 412 -17.51 -23.55 -11.88
N PRO A 413 -16.78 -22.76 -11.06
CA PRO A 413 -17.41 -21.79 -10.16
C PRO A 413 -18.33 -20.79 -10.86
N PHE A 414 -17.93 -20.28 -12.03
CA PHE A 414 -18.79 -19.35 -12.79
C PHE A 414 -20.08 -20.02 -13.27
N GLN A 415 -20.02 -21.29 -13.68
CA GLN A 415 -21.19 -22.04 -14.13
C GLN A 415 -22.14 -22.38 -12.97
N LEU A 416 -21.59 -22.68 -11.79
CA LEU A 416 -22.39 -22.83 -10.56
C LEU A 416 -23.09 -21.52 -10.18
N LEU A 417 -22.37 -20.40 -10.24
CA LEU A 417 -22.95 -19.08 -10.01
C LEU A 417 -24.00 -18.73 -11.07
N ASP A 418 -23.79 -19.13 -12.32
CA ASP A 418 -24.75 -18.88 -13.40
C ASP A 418 -26.07 -19.64 -13.17
N GLY A 419 -26.01 -20.90 -12.74
CA GLY A 419 -27.20 -21.66 -12.33
C GLY A 419 -27.95 -21.01 -11.18
N LEU A 420 -27.23 -20.48 -10.19
CA LEU A 420 -27.83 -19.73 -9.08
C LEU A 420 -28.47 -18.42 -9.55
N LEU A 421 -27.79 -17.65 -10.41
CA LEU A 421 -28.30 -16.40 -10.97
C LEU A 421 -29.53 -16.63 -11.85
N LEU A 422 -29.56 -17.72 -12.63
CA LEU A 422 -30.72 -18.14 -13.40
C LEU A 422 -31.91 -18.47 -12.49
N ALA A 423 -31.67 -19.21 -11.40
CA ALA A 423 -32.72 -19.52 -10.43
C ALA A 423 -33.29 -18.26 -9.77
N LEU A 424 -32.44 -17.29 -9.42
CA LEU A 424 -32.81 -16.05 -8.72
C LEU A 424 -33.44 -14.98 -9.63
N THR A 425 -32.90 -14.80 -10.84
CA THR A 425 -33.24 -13.66 -11.72
C THR A 425 -33.97 -14.07 -12.99
N GLY A 426 -33.97 -15.36 -13.32
CA GLY A 426 -34.50 -15.86 -14.60
C GLY A 426 -33.63 -15.55 -15.81
N ARG A 427 -32.41 -15.04 -15.60
CA ARG A 427 -31.45 -14.76 -16.66
C ARG A 427 -30.16 -15.51 -16.38
N ALA A 428 -29.65 -16.21 -17.39
CA ALA A 428 -28.29 -16.75 -17.38
C ALA A 428 -27.33 -15.74 -18.02
N ALA A 429 -26.11 -15.66 -17.53
CA ALA A 429 -25.01 -14.90 -18.09
C ALA A 429 -24.37 -15.61 -19.29
N ASP A 430 -24.34 -16.95 -19.29
CA ASP A 430 -23.86 -17.76 -20.42
C ASP A 430 -25.04 -18.38 -21.18
N ALA A 431 -25.39 -17.80 -22.33
CA ALA A 431 -26.39 -18.36 -23.25
C ALA A 431 -25.96 -19.69 -23.88
N GLY A 432 -24.71 -20.12 -23.66
CA GLY A 432 -24.11 -21.28 -24.30
C GLY A 432 -24.57 -22.63 -23.74
N LEU A 433 -25.16 -22.72 -22.54
CA LEU A 433 -25.81 -23.95 -22.09
C LEU A 433 -27.12 -24.10 -22.88
N ALA A 434 -27.03 -24.65 -24.10
CA ALA A 434 -28.22 -25.08 -24.85
C ALA A 434 -29.09 -25.93 -23.91
N PRO A 435 -30.42 -25.75 -23.93
CA PRO A 435 -31.33 -26.29 -22.93
C PRO A 435 -31.33 -27.82 -22.97
N SER A 436 -30.39 -28.46 -22.28
CA SER A 436 -30.56 -29.86 -21.91
C SER A 436 -31.75 -29.90 -20.95
N THR A 437 -32.63 -30.87 -21.17
CA THR A 437 -33.80 -31.09 -20.30
C THR A 437 -33.39 -31.20 -18.84
N ASP A 438 -32.21 -31.77 -18.59
CA ASP A 438 -31.65 -31.94 -17.25
C ASP A 438 -31.20 -30.62 -16.61
N ALA A 439 -30.62 -29.70 -17.39
CA ALA A 439 -30.22 -28.40 -16.89
C ALA A 439 -31.43 -27.51 -16.57
N ILE A 440 -32.48 -27.55 -17.41
CA ILE A 440 -33.73 -26.84 -17.13
C ILE A 440 -34.37 -27.39 -15.85
N ALA A 441 -34.50 -28.72 -15.75
CA ALA A 441 -35.05 -29.36 -14.57
C ALA A 441 -34.25 -29.05 -13.29
N ALA A 442 -32.91 -28.99 -13.40
CA ALA A 442 -32.04 -28.61 -12.29
C ALA A 442 -32.25 -27.14 -11.86
N ALA A 443 -32.36 -26.22 -12.82
CA ALA A 443 -32.60 -24.80 -12.54
C ALA A 443 -33.99 -24.55 -11.92
N GLU A 444 -35.02 -25.24 -12.40
CA GLU A 444 -36.37 -25.18 -11.84
C GLU A 444 -36.42 -25.75 -10.42
N ALA A 445 -35.76 -26.89 -10.19
CA ALA A 445 -35.63 -27.47 -8.86
C ALA A 445 -34.86 -26.54 -7.90
N LEU A 446 -33.80 -25.88 -8.37
CA LEU A 446 -33.04 -24.90 -7.58
C LEU A 446 -33.90 -23.68 -7.23
N ARG A 447 -34.69 -23.17 -8.18
CA ARG A 447 -35.63 -22.06 -7.93
C ARG A 447 -36.71 -22.45 -6.92
N ALA A 448 -37.28 -23.65 -7.04
CA ALA A 448 -38.28 -24.15 -6.11
C ALA A 448 -37.70 -24.29 -4.70
N ALA A 449 -36.48 -24.85 -4.58
CA ALA A 449 -35.76 -24.97 -3.32
C ALA A 449 -35.52 -23.59 -2.68
N ILE A 450 -35.03 -22.60 -3.43
CA ILE A 450 -34.78 -21.24 -2.92
C ILE A 450 -36.07 -20.56 -2.46
N SER A 451 -37.19 -20.73 -3.18
CA SER A 451 -38.50 -20.19 -2.79
C SER A 451 -39.01 -20.81 -1.48
N ALA A 452 -38.87 -22.13 -1.34
CA ALA A 452 -39.20 -22.83 -0.10
C ALA A 452 -38.28 -22.42 1.05
N GLY A 453 -36.97 -22.31 0.82
CA GLY A 453 -35.99 -21.86 1.79
C GLY A 453 -36.25 -20.43 2.26
N ARG A 454 -36.67 -19.52 1.37
CA ARG A 454 -37.07 -18.16 1.74
C ARG A 454 -38.28 -18.18 2.67
N SER A 455 -39.28 -19.02 2.37
CA SER A 455 -40.49 -19.13 3.16
C SER A 455 -40.21 -19.75 4.54
N ALA A 456 -39.24 -20.65 4.62
CA ALA A 456 -38.77 -21.29 5.85
C ALA A 456 -37.68 -20.48 6.59
N HIS A 457 -37.33 -19.28 6.12
CA HIS A 457 -36.27 -18.43 6.69
C HIS A 457 -34.87 -19.09 6.71
N GLU A 458 -34.59 -20.01 5.79
CA GLU A 458 -33.31 -20.69 5.62
C GLU A 458 -32.34 -19.91 4.71
N VAL A 459 -32.87 -18.95 3.92
CA VAL A 459 -32.11 -18.04 3.05
C VAL A 459 -32.67 -16.62 3.09
N GLN A 460 -31.79 -15.64 2.93
CA GLN A 460 -32.14 -14.23 2.73
C GLN A 460 -31.81 -13.83 1.28
N LEU A 461 -32.70 -13.11 0.60
CA LEU A 461 -32.50 -12.67 -0.78
C LEU A 461 -32.12 -11.19 -0.93
N THR A 462 -32.52 -10.35 0.03
CA THR A 462 -32.39 -8.88 -0.04
C THR A 462 -31.58 -8.36 1.15
N PRO A 463 -30.56 -7.50 0.96
CA PRO A 463 -30.08 -6.91 -0.29
C PRO A 463 -29.27 -7.85 -1.18
N HIS A 464 -28.75 -8.96 -0.62
CA HIS A 464 -27.98 -9.98 -1.33
C HIS A 464 -28.41 -11.38 -0.91
N PHE A 465 -28.11 -12.39 -1.74
CA PHE A 465 -28.33 -13.80 -1.42
C PHE A 465 -27.40 -14.22 -0.28
N VAL A 466 -27.95 -14.62 0.86
CA VAL A 466 -27.22 -15.11 2.03
C VAL A 466 -27.82 -16.44 2.45
N LEU A 467 -26.95 -17.44 2.57
CA LEU A 467 -27.29 -18.74 3.15
C LEU A 467 -27.35 -18.61 4.68
N LEU A 468 -28.49 -18.88 5.29
CA LEU A 468 -28.66 -18.81 6.75
C LEU A 468 -28.46 -20.17 7.42
N SER A 469 -28.67 -21.26 6.67
CA SER A 469 -28.67 -22.62 7.20
C SER A 469 -27.89 -23.60 6.34
N ARG A 470 -26.94 -24.28 6.98
CA ARG A 470 -26.10 -25.29 6.33
C ARG A 470 -26.86 -26.59 6.04
N SER A 471 -27.73 -27.03 6.96
CA SER A 471 -28.50 -28.27 6.76
C SER A 471 -29.42 -28.16 5.55
N TRP A 472 -30.07 -27.01 5.37
CA TRP A 472 -30.89 -26.74 4.19
C TRP A 472 -30.05 -26.71 2.90
N TYR A 473 -28.84 -26.13 2.94
CA TYR A 473 -27.93 -26.15 1.79
C TYR A 473 -27.67 -27.58 1.34
N ASP A 474 -27.23 -28.44 2.26
CA ASP A 474 -26.83 -29.81 1.96
C ASP A 474 -28.04 -30.65 1.49
N SER A 475 -29.24 -30.46 2.07
CA SER A 475 -30.41 -31.29 1.73
C SER A 475 -31.23 -30.80 0.53
N ALA A 476 -31.33 -29.49 0.31
CA ALA A 476 -32.28 -28.89 -0.64
C ALA A 476 -31.63 -28.11 -1.78
N MET A 477 -30.48 -27.46 -1.54
CA MET A 477 -29.83 -26.62 -2.56
C MET A 477 -28.71 -27.36 -3.32
N LEU A 478 -27.92 -28.19 -2.62
CA LEU A 478 -26.80 -28.91 -3.19
C LEU A 478 -27.23 -29.93 -4.27
N PRO A 479 -28.29 -30.75 -4.09
CA PRO A 479 -28.69 -31.72 -5.11
C PRO A 479 -29.07 -31.13 -6.48
N PRO A 480 -29.88 -30.06 -6.60
CA PRO A 480 -30.13 -29.45 -7.90
C PRO A 480 -28.89 -28.73 -8.45
N LEU A 481 -28.02 -28.19 -7.58
CA LEU A 481 -26.78 -27.54 -7.99
C LEU A 481 -25.74 -28.54 -8.55
N SER A 482 -25.64 -29.74 -7.95
CA SER A 482 -24.76 -30.80 -8.46
C SER A 482 -25.26 -31.32 -9.80
N ARG A 483 -26.57 -31.51 -9.97
CA ARG A 483 -27.17 -31.84 -11.29
C ARG A 483 -26.87 -30.79 -12.36
N TRP A 484 -26.92 -29.51 -12.00
CA TRP A 484 -26.55 -28.41 -12.90
C TRP A 484 -25.07 -28.50 -13.30
N ALA A 485 -24.17 -28.72 -12.33
CA ALA A 485 -22.75 -28.91 -12.61
C ALA A 485 -22.47 -30.13 -13.51
N VAL A 486 -23.17 -31.25 -13.27
CA VAL A 486 -23.06 -32.48 -14.06
C VAL A 486 -23.49 -32.23 -15.51
N ALA A 487 -24.60 -31.53 -15.73
CA ALA A 487 -25.07 -31.18 -17.07
C ALA A 487 -24.02 -30.35 -17.85
N TRP A 488 -23.33 -29.45 -17.16
CA TRP A 488 -22.22 -28.69 -17.73
C TRP A 488 -20.99 -29.56 -18.02
N LEU A 489 -20.60 -30.46 -17.11
CA LEU A 489 -19.45 -31.37 -17.30
C LEU A 489 -19.67 -32.34 -18.49
N VAL A 490 -20.89 -32.86 -18.65
CA VAL A 490 -21.28 -33.70 -19.80
C VAL A 490 -21.15 -32.92 -21.10
N LYS A 491 -21.60 -31.65 -21.13
CA LYS A 491 -21.43 -30.76 -22.29
C LYS A 491 -19.95 -30.51 -22.62
N MET A 492 -19.08 -30.48 -21.62
CA MET A 492 -17.62 -30.37 -21.81
C MET A 492 -16.98 -31.67 -22.34
N GLY A 493 -17.76 -32.73 -22.58
CA GLY A 493 -17.28 -34.01 -23.11
C GLY A 493 -16.78 -34.98 -22.04
N ILE A 494 -17.07 -34.73 -20.76
CA ILE A 494 -16.71 -35.64 -19.66
C ILE A 494 -17.83 -36.68 -19.53
N THR A 495 -17.69 -37.79 -20.26
CA THR A 495 -18.69 -38.88 -20.31
C THR A 495 -18.20 -40.19 -19.68
N ALA A 496 -16.94 -40.25 -19.25
CA ALA A 496 -16.31 -41.45 -18.71
C ALA A 496 -16.83 -41.86 -17.32
N ILE A 497 -17.51 -40.96 -16.62
CA ILE A 497 -18.08 -41.19 -15.29
C ILE A 497 -19.60 -41.09 -15.40
N PRO A 498 -20.37 -42.08 -14.91
CA PRO A 498 -21.83 -42.01 -14.96
C PRO A 498 -22.34 -40.81 -14.17
N PRO A 499 -23.39 -40.09 -14.66
CA PRO A 499 -23.89 -38.86 -14.05
C PRO A 499 -24.25 -38.98 -12.56
N ALA A 500 -24.72 -40.16 -12.13
CA ALA A 500 -25.04 -40.43 -10.73
C ALA A 500 -23.79 -40.43 -9.82
N ALA A 501 -22.69 -41.05 -10.27
CA ALA A 501 -21.43 -41.05 -9.54
C ALA A 501 -20.75 -39.67 -9.55
N LEU A 502 -20.95 -38.90 -10.63
CA LEU A 502 -20.47 -37.53 -10.73
C LEU A 502 -21.24 -36.59 -9.78
N ALA A 503 -22.54 -36.81 -9.59
CA ALA A 503 -23.38 -36.04 -8.67
C ALA A 503 -23.15 -36.36 -7.19
N GLU A 504 -22.58 -37.53 -6.86
CA GLU A 504 -22.15 -37.89 -5.51
C GLU A 504 -20.78 -37.28 -5.16
N TYR A 505 -19.93 -37.09 -6.18
CA TYR A 505 -18.59 -36.51 -6.02
C TYR A 505 -18.60 -34.97 -5.94
N VAL A 506 -19.51 -34.32 -6.66
CA VAL A 506 -19.71 -32.85 -6.67
C VAL A 506 -20.63 -32.43 -5.53
#